data_AF-A0A4P9WDI8-F1
#
_entry.id   AF-A0A4P9WDI8-F1
#
_cell.length_a   1.000
_cell.length_b   1.000
_cell.length_c   1.000
_cell.angle_alpha   90.00
_cell.angle_beta   90.00
_cell.angle_gamma   90.00
#
_symmetry.space_group_name_H-M   'P 1'
#
loop_
_entity.id
_entity.type
_entity.pdbx_description
1 polymer ?
#
loop_
_entity_poly.entity_id
_entity_poly.type
_entity_poly.pdbx_seq_one_letter_code
_entity_poly.pdbx_strand_id
1 'polypeptide(L)'
;MHFPLWTRTLATAALVSALPGTSPAIPDTSTFPLPGPVTGDPISTHTHDPAIIKFKGTYYLFATHNNISITTAPSMAGPWTRIGQVLEKGSIIDNAGRFDPWAPDVQEINGTFYLYYAVSTFATDKSSIGVATSTSLAPGTWTDHGAIITTGVPTNDPALVDTNAIDPNLFYDPSTRAATLQIGSFFSDIWQIPMEADLLAAGQSGVHLALDPVAPSPVEGSFLHRAANGFYYLYVSHGICCGYGTPPLPAPGKE
;
A
#
# COMPACT_ATOMS: atom_id res chain seq x y z
N MET A 1 31.97 50.02 -26.62
CA MET A 1 32.11 48.59 -26.94
C MET A 1 30.71 47.98 -26.85
N HIS A 2 29.93 48.10 -27.91
CA HIS A 2 29.51 47.00 -28.82
C HIS A 2 28.83 45.81 -28.09
N PHE A 3 27.50 45.84 -28.11
CA PHE A 3 26.61 44.70 -27.83
C PHE A 3 26.67 43.69 -29.01
N PRO A 4 26.60 42.36 -28.79
CA PRO A 4 26.37 41.43 -29.87
C PRO A 4 24.87 41.19 -30.11
N LEU A 5 24.54 41.19 -31.40
CA LEU A 5 23.22 41.01 -31.99
C LEU A 5 22.69 39.58 -31.85
N TRP A 6 21.38 39.49 -31.68
CA TRP A 6 20.60 38.27 -31.81
C TRP A 6 20.60 37.77 -33.26
N THR A 7 21.00 36.53 -33.47
CA THR A 7 20.70 35.79 -34.72
C THR A 7 19.49 34.89 -34.46
N ARG A 8 18.39 35.16 -35.18
CA ARG A 8 17.20 34.31 -35.20
C ARG A 8 17.43 33.19 -36.21
N THR A 9 17.64 31.97 -35.73
CA THR A 9 17.56 30.77 -36.56
C THR A 9 16.09 30.39 -36.71
N LEU A 10 15.55 30.46 -37.92
CA LEU A 10 14.26 29.86 -38.26
C LEU A 10 14.41 28.33 -38.22
N ALA A 11 13.85 27.69 -37.19
CA ALA A 11 13.62 26.25 -37.20
C ALA A 11 12.32 26.00 -37.96
N THR A 12 12.42 25.38 -39.14
CA THR A 12 11.29 24.76 -39.83
C THR A 12 10.70 23.67 -38.94
N ALA A 13 9.49 23.90 -38.44
CA ALA A 13 8.71 22.89 -37.73
C ALA A 13 8.25 21.84 -38.75
N ALA A 14 8.87 20.66 -38.71
CA ALA A 14 8.30 19.48 -39.34
C ALA A 14 7.08 19.06 -38.50
N LEU A 15 5.87 19.15 -39.08
CA LEU A 15 4.71 18.47 -38.53
C LEU A 15 4.98 16.96 -38.62
N VAL A 16 5.39 16.37 -37.50
CA VAL A 16 5.25 14.93 -37.30
C VAL A 16 3.77 14.71 -37.01
N SER A 17 3.03 14.17 -37.98
CA SER A 17 1.69 13.64 -37.74
C SER A 17 1.81 12.52 -36.72
N ALA A 18 1.41 12.80 -35.48
CA ALA A 18 1.24 11.77 -34.46
C ALA A 18 0.19 10.78 -34.98
N LEU A 19 0.62 9.55 -35.27
CA LEU A 19 -0.31 8.44 -35.38
C LEU A 19 -1.05 8.34 -34.03
N PRO A 20 -2.38 8.17 -34.01
CA PRO A 20 -3.07 7.91 -32.77
C PRO A 20 -2.49 6.63 -32.17
N GLY A 21 -1.72 6.78 -31.11
CA GLY A 21 -1.25 5.66 -30.30
C GLY A 21 -2.48 4.99 -29.72
N THR A 22 -2.87 3.85 -30.30
CA THR A 22 -3.82 2.96 -29.65
C THR A 22 -3.11 2.45 -28.40
N SER A 23 -3.46 2.98 -27.23
CA SER A 23 -3.19 2.29 -25.97
C SER A 23 -3.62 0.83 -26.15
N PRO A 24 -2.82 -0.16 -25.74
CA PRO A 24 -3.23 -1.55 -25.83
C PRO A 24 -4.56 -1.67 -25.08
N ALA A 25 -5.64 -1.92 -25.82
CA ALA A 25 -6.92 -2.24 -25.22
C ALA A 25 -6.71 -3.54 -24.45
N ILE A 26 -6.83 -3.50 -23.13
CA ILE A 26 -6.86 -4.72 -22.33
C ILE A 26 -8.03 -5.54 -22.88
N PRO A 27 -7.79 -6.75 -23.43
CA PRO A 27 -8.84 -7.49 -24.10
C PRO A 27 -9.89 -7.92 -23.07
N ASP A 28 -11.07 -7.30 -23.11
CA ASP A 28 -12.26 -7.76 -22.39
C ASP A 28 -12.74 -9.05 -23.04
N THR A 29 -12.24 -10.17 -22.54
CA THR A 29 -12.57 -11.51 -23.05
C THR A 29 -13.39 -12.24 -22.01
N SER A 30 -14.20 -13.21 -22.43
CA SER A 30 -14.86 -14.12 -21.49
C SER A 30 -13.87 -14.88 -20.59
N THR A 31 -12.61 -14.97 -21.01
CA THR A 31 -11.51 -15.61 -20.27
C THR A 31 -10.82 -14.68 -19.26
N PHE A 32 -10.79 -13.37 -19.52
CA PHE A 32 -10.23 -12.33 -18.65
C PHE A 32 -11.15 -11.11 -18.70
N PRO A 33 -12.33 -11.18 -18.05
CA PRO A 33 -13.28 -10.09 -18.08
C PRO A 33 -12.69 -8.88 -17.37
N LEU A 34 -13.01 -7.68 -17.86
CA LEU A 34 -12.70 -6.47 -17.11
C LEU A 34 -13.37 -6.50 -15.73
N PRO A 35 -12.75 -5.89 -14.70
CA PRO A 35 -13.39 -5.77 -13.40
C PRO A 35 -14.74 -5.07 -13.56
N GLY A 36 -15.79 -5.66 -12.97
CA GLY A 36 -17.12 -5.07 -12.98
C GLY A 36 -17.16 -3.72 -12.27
N PRO A 37 -18.17 -2.88 -12.53
CA PRO A 37 -18.27 -1.57 -11.91
C PRO A 37 -18.40 -1.68 -10.39
N VAL A 38 -17.65 -0.83 -9.69
CA VAL A 38 -17.78 -0.61 -8.24
C VAL A 38 -18.54 0.69 -8.03
N THR A 39 -19.49 0.68 -7.08
CA THR A 39 -20.37 1.83 -6.82
C THR A 39 -20.32 2.25 -5.36
N GLY A 40 -20.63 3.51 -5.06
CA GLY A 40 -20.72 4.03 -3.69
C GLY A 40 -19.88 5.27 -3.45
N ASP A 41 -19.42 5.43 -2.22
CA ASP A 41 -18.61 6.55 -1.76
C ASP A 41 -17.35 6.75 -2.65
N PRO A 42 -17.00 8.00 -3.01
CA PRO A 42 -15.79 8.30 -3.78
C PRO A 42 -14.50 7.74 -3.17
N ILE A 43 -14.39 7.66 -1.84
CA ILE A 43 -13.19 7.13 -1.19
C ILE A 43 -12.98 5.63 -1.44
N SER A 44 -14.08 4.90 -1.75
CA SER A 44 -14.06 3.48 -2.07
C SER A 44 -13.97 3.24 -3.57
N THR A 45 -14.54 4.12 -4.39
CA THR A 45 -14.56 3.99 -5.85
C THR A 45 -13.33 4.61 -6.53
N HIS A 46 -12.61 5.48 -5.82
CA HIS A 46 -11.31 6.03 -6.16
C HIS A 46 -10.35 5.84 -4.98
N THR A 47 -10.11 4.57 -4.65
CA THR A 47 -9.37 4.16 -3.45
C THR A 47 -7.87 4.04 -3.72
N HIS A 48 -7.07 4.18 -2.66
CA HIS A 48 -5.61 4.01 -2.67
C HIS A 48 -5.24 3.01 -1.58
N ASP A 49 -4.41 2.03 -1.91
CA ASP A 49 -3.95 0.92 -1.06
C ASP A 49 -5.07 0.27 -0.22
N PRO A 50 -6.07 -0.36 -0.86
CA PRO A 50 -7.22 -0.90 -0.13
C PRO A 50 -6.90 -2.23 0.56
N ALA A 51 -7.34 -2.38 1.82
CA ALA A 51 -7.49 -3.66 2.49
C ALA A 51 -8.96 -3.97 2.78
N ILE A 52 -9.38 -5.19 2.44
CA ILE A 52 -10.78 -5.61 2.53
C ILE A 52 -10.91 -6.86 3.39
N ILE A 53 -11.87 -6.84 4.32
CA ILE A 53 -12.27 -8.00 5.12
C ILE A 53 -13.78 -8.15 5.12
N LYS A 54 -14.27 -9.40 5.17
CA LYS A 54 -15.70 -9.69 5.32
C LYS A 54 -15.99 -10.14 6.74
N PHE A 55 -16.86 -9.43 7.44
CA PHE A 55 -17.26 -9.75 8.81
C PHE A 55 -18.78 -9.69 8.96
N LYS A 56 -19.36 -10.75 9.53
CA LYS A 56 -20.82 -10.88 9.78
C LYS A 56 -21.69 -10.53 8.56
N GLY A 57 -21.25 -10.92 7.37
CA GLY A 57 -21.98 -10.71 6.11
C GLY A 57 -21.72 -9.37 5.42
N THR A 58 -21.01 -8.44 6.05
CA THR A 58 -20.67 -7.12 5.51
C THR A 58 -19.21 -7.07 5.07
N TYR A 59 -18.94 -6.46 3.92
CA TYR A 59 -17.58 -6.13 3.51
C TYR A 59 -17.17 -4.81 4.16
N TYR A 60 -15.95 -4.77 4.68
CA TYR A 60 -15.29 -3.58 5.21
C TYR A 60 -14.06 -3.31 4.35
N LEU A 61 -13.91 -2.07 3.90
CA LEU A 61 -12.74 -1.60 3.18
C LEU A 61 -12.08 -0.50 4.00
N PHE A 62 -10.78 -0.68 4.21
CA PHE A 62 -9.85 0.25 4.82
C PHE A 62 -8.92 0.74 3.72
N ALA A 63 -8.62 2.04 3.69
CA ALA A 63 -7.79 2.60 2.64
C ALA A 63 -6.94 3.75 3.16
N THR A 64 -5.87 4.03 2.41
CA THR A 64 -5.02 5.21 2.59
C THR A 64 -5.85 6.50 2.65
N HIS A 65 -5.33 7.46 3.42
CA HIS A 65 -5.91 8.77 3.72
C HIS A 65 -6.98 8.81 4.80
N ASN A 66 -7.29 10.04 5.25
CA ASN A 66 -8.38 10.35 6.17
C ASN A 66 -8.33 9.50 7.44
N ASN A 67 -7.12 9.36 8.02
CA ASN A 67 -6.87 8.55 9.21
C ASN A 67 -7.26 7.07 9.08
N ILE A 68 -7.04 6.49 7.90
CA ILE A 68 -7.54 5.17 7.45
C ILE A 68 -9.07 5.14 7.45
N SER A 69 -9.67 5.47 6.30
CA SER A 69 -11.14 5.47 6.18
C SER A 69 -11.73 4.07 6.26
N ILE A 70 -12.92 3.97 6.84
CA ILE A 70 -13.70 2.74 6.94
C ILE A 70 -14.94 2.91 6.07
N THR A 71 -15.08 2.06 5.07
CA THR A 71 -16.28 1.98 4.25
C THR A 71 -16.86 0.58 4.26
N THR A 72 -18.18 0.46 4.10
CA THR A 72 -18.86 -0.85 4.12
C THR A 72 -19.74 -1.06 2.91
N ALA A 73 -19.89 -2.31 2.51
CA ALA A 73 -20.79 -2.71 1.44
C ALA A 73 -21.43 -4.08 1.69
N PRO A 74 -22.64 -4.33 1.16
CA PRO A 74 -23.24 -5.66 1.18
C PRO A 74 -22.56 -6.62 0.18
N SER A 75 -21.85 -6.09 -0.82
CA SER A 75 -21.16 -6.86 -1.86
C SER A 75 -19.87 -6.16 -2.29
N MET A 76 -18.95 -6.88 -2.94
CA MET A 76 -17.71 -6.29 -3.46
C MET A 76 -17.96 -5.19 -4.51
N ALA A 77 -19.07 -5.28 -5.25
CA ALA A 77 -19.48 -4.26 -6.22
C ALA A 77 -20.08 -3.00 -5.56
N GLY A 78 -20.26 -3.02 -4.24
CA GLY A 78 -20.94 -1.97 -3.49
C GLY A 78 -22.44 -2.22 -3.28
N PRO A 79 -23.23 -1.16 -3.07
CA PRO A 79 -22.76 0.22 -2.90
C PRO A 79 -21.92 0.35 -1.63
N TRP A 80 -20.73 0.94 -1.75
CA TRP A 80 -19.86 1.25 -0.62
C TRP A 80 -20.33 2.54 0.09
N THR A 81 -20.33 2.53 1.41
CA THR A 81 -20.73 3.67 2.24
C THR A 81 -19.65 3.96 3.27
N ARG A 82 -19.13 5.19 3.34
CA ARG A 82 -18.20 5.58 4.40
C ARG A 82 -18.90 5.64 5.74
N ILE A 83 -18.35 4.94 6.73
CA ILE A 83 -18.90 4.89 8.10
C ILE A 83 -18.00 5.57 9.14
N GLY A 84 -16.74 5.82 8.83
CA GLY A 84 -15.82 6.52 9.72
C GLY A 84 -14.36 6.33 9.34
N GLN A 85 -13.49 6.31 10.35
CA GLN A 85 -12.04 6.10 10.21
C GLN A 85 -11.50 5.31 11.41
N VAL A 86 -10.33 4.71 11.26
CA VAL A 86 -9.68 3.88 12.30
C VAL A 86 -9.05 4.77 13.37
N LEU A 87 -8.26 5.77 12.96
CA LEU A 87 -7.49 6.62 13.88
C LEU A 87 -8.21 7.96 14.09
N GLU A 88 -9.25 7.99 14.94
CA GLU A 88 -10.13 9.17 15.08
C GLU A 88 -9.40 10.51 15.35
N LYS A 89 -8.26 10.45 16.04
CA LYS A 89 -7.43 11.61 16.42
C LYS A 89 -6.07 11.62 15.71
N GLY A 90 -5.93 10.87 14.62
CA GLY A 90 -4.64 10.53 14.01
C GLY A 90 -3.88 9.48 14.80
N SER A 91 -2.81 8.96 14.21
CA SER A 91 -1.89 8.03 14.87
C SER A 91 -1.24 8.70 16.09
N ILE A 92 -0.93 7.90 17.12
CA ILE A 92 -0.13 8.31 18.27
C ILE A 92 1.38 8.31 17.98
N ILE A 93 1.81 7.81 16.81
CA ILE A 93 3.20 7.85 16.35
C ILE A 93 3.61 9.32 16.12
N ASP A 94 4.74 9.71 16.71
CA ASP A 94 5.29 11.06 16.55
C ASP A 94 6.03 11.23 15.22
N ASN A 95 5.24 11.40 14.15
CA ASN A 95 5.71 11.63 12.79
C ASN A 95 4.77 12.63 12.10
N ALA A 96 5.29 13.43 11.17
CA ALA A 96 4.49 14.42 10.44
C ALA A 96 3.34 13.80 9.63
N GLY A 97 3.47 12.55 9.20
CA GLY A 97 2.42 11.79 8.49
C GLY A 97 1.27 11.30 9.37
N ARG A 98 1.28 11.54 10.69
CA ARG A 98 0.33 10.90 11.64
C ARG A 98 -1.16 11.16 11.38
N PHE A 99 -1.50 12.17 10.60
CA PHE A 99 -2.88 12.52 10.23
C PHE A 99 -3.28 12.06 8.82
N ASP A 100 -2.35 11.43 8.10
CA ASP A 100 -2.58 10.84 6.79
C ASP A 100 -1.82 9.50 6.69
N PRO A 101 -2.20 8.48 7.48
CA PRO A 101 -1.59 7.15 7.41
C PRO A 101 -1.95 6.41 6.12
N TRP A 102 -1.11 5.46 5.73
CA TRP A 102 -1.15 4.77 4.43
C TRP A 102 -1.22 3.25 4.57
N ALA A 103 -1.58 2.60 3.47
CA ALA A 103 -1.48 1.17 3.20
C ALA A 103 -1.89 0.27 4.37
N PRO A 104 -3.16 0.33 4.79
CA PRO A 104 -3.63 -0.54 5.85
C PRO A 104 -3.62 -2.01 5.42
N ASP A 105 -3.36 -2.92 6.35
CA ASP A 105 -3.67 -4.36 6.23
C ASP A 105 -4.45 -4.80 7.47
N VAL A 106 -5.49 -5.62 7.29
CA VAL A 106 -6.39 -6.01 8.39
C VAL A 106 -6.65 -7.51 8.43
N GLN A 107 -6.52 -8.10 9.61
CA GLN A 107 -6.86 -9.51 9.85
C GLN A 107 -7.58 -9.73 11.18
N GLU A 108 -8.48 -10.70 11.20
CA GLU A 108 -9.10 -11.19 12.43
C GLU A 108 -8.32 -12.40 12.97
N ILE A 109 -7.82 -12.29 14.19
CA ILE A 109 -7.11 -13.36 14.88
C ILE A 109 -7.70 -13.50 16.29
N ASN A 110 -8.28 -14.67 16.57
CA ASN A 110 -8.89 -15.00 17.86
C ASN A 110 -9.94 -13.99 18.36
N GLY A 111 -10.73 -13.40 17.44
CA GLY A 111 -11.79 -12.44 17.75
C GLY A 111 -11.30 -10.99 17.93
N THR A 112 -10.00 -10.73 17.74
CA THR A 112 -9.42 -9.40 17.67
C THR A 112 -9.05 -9.09 16.23
N PHE A 113 -9.45 -7.92 15.75
CA PHE A 113 -8.98 -7.36 14.49
C PHE A 113 -7.69 -6.59 14.74
N TYR A 114 -6.66 -6.91 13.97
CA TYR A 114 -5.40 -6.20 13.92
C TYR A 114 -5.35 -5.46 12.60
N LEU A 115 -5.18 -4.14 12.66
CA LEU A 115 -4.98 -3.29 11.49
C LEU A 115 -3.60 -2.65 11.58
N TYR A 116 -2.70 -3.07 10.70
CA TYR A 116 -1.40 -2.45 10.53
C TYR A 116 -1.52 -1.29 9.56
N TYR A 117 -0.73 -0.25 9.76
CA TYR A 117 -0.77 0.96 8.92
C TYR A 117 0.60 1.61 8.89
N ALA A 118 0.89 2.36 7.83
CA ALA A 118 2.12 3.12 7.69
C ALA A 118 1.92 4.59 8.09
N VAL A 119 2.95 5.18 8.70
CA VAL A 119 3.08 6.62 8.95
C VAL A 119 4.40 7.07 8.37
N SER A 120 4.34 7.91 7.34
CA SER A 120 5.51 8.37 6.62
C SER A 120 5.28 9.76 6.03
N THR A 121 6.32 10.32 5.42
CA THR A 121 6.25 11.47 4.54
C THR A 121 6.96 11.15 3.24
N PHE A 122 6.41 11.60 2.11
CA PHE A 122 6.95 11.28 0.78
C PHE A 122 8.45 11.58 0.66
N ALA A 123 9.17 10.66 0.00
CA ALA A 123 10.61 10.73 -0.26
C ALA A 123 11.51 10.75 0.98
N THR A 124 11.04 10.16 2.10
CA THR A 124 11.86 9.93 3.31
C THR A 124 11.86 8.46 3.67
N ASP A 125 12.96 7.98 4.27
CA ASP A 125 13.08 6.65 4.88
C ASP A 125 12.66 6.63 6.37
N LYS A 126 12.28 7.80 6.92
CA LYS A 126 11.80 7.97 8.29
C LYS A 126 10.33 7.62 8.39
N SER A 127 10.06 6.34 8.26
CA SER A 127 8.73 5.75 8.27
C SER A 127 8.55 4.85 9.47
N SER A 128 7.30 4.68 9.89
CA SER A 128 6.93 3.74 10.91
C SER A 128 5.72 2.93 10.49
N ILE A 129 5.71 1.65 10.81
CA ILE A 129 4.49 0.83 10.80
C ILE A 129 3.94 0.81 12.22
N GLY A 130 2.67 1.16 12.35
CA GLY A 130 1.90 1.01 13.59
C GLY A 130 0.85 -0.09 13.50
N VAL A 131 0.22 -0.37 14.63
CA VAL A 131 -0.90 -1.31 14.71
C VAL A 131 -2.02 -0.76 15.58
N ALA A 132 -3.25 -0.91 15.11
CA ALA A 132 -4.46 -0.65 15.87
C ALA A 132 -5.28 -1.94 16.03
N THR A 133 -5.97 -2.10 17.16
CA THR A 133 -6.84 -3.26 17.39
C THR A 133 -8.30 -2.89 17.64
N SER A 134 -9.22 -3.75 17.23
CA SER A 134 -10.66 -3.62 17.48
C SER A 134 -11.29 -5.00 17.70
N THR A 135 -12.47 -5.06 18.32
CA THR A 135 -13.30 -6.28 18.43
C THR A 135 -14.53 -6.25 17.52
N SER A 136 -14.73 -5.19 16.73
CA SER A 136 -15.96 -5.00 15.95
C SER A 136 -15.81 -4.36 14.58
N LEU A 137 -14.60 -3.89 14.22
CA LEU A 137 -14.31 -3.07 13.04
C LEU A 137 -15.02 -1.70 13.00
N ALA A 138 -15.88 -1.39 13.96
CA ALA A 138 -16.65 -0.15 13.97
C ALA A 138 -15.76 1.06 14.32
N PRO A 139 -16.03 2.24 13.75
CA PRO A 139 -15.44 3.50 14.20
C PRO A 139 -15.58 3.69 15.72
N GLY A 140 -14.58 4.31 16.35
CA GLY A 140 -14.54 4.53 17.80
C GLY A 140 -14.23 3.29 18.65
N THR A 141 -14.06 2.11 18.05
CA THR A 141 -13.68 0.87 18.78
C THR A 141 -12.22 0.49 18.64
N TRP A 142 -11.45 1.27 17.87
CA TRP A 142 -10.05 1.01 17.59
C TRP A 142 -9.16 1.58 18.69
N THR A 143 -8.19 0.79 19.13
CA THR A 143 -7.11 1.21 20.04
C THR A 143 -5.81 1.24 19.26
N ASP A 144 -5.19 2.39 19.15
CA ASP A 144 -3.87 2.56 18.52
C ASP A 144 -2.76 2.20 19.53
N HIS A 145 -1.84 1.32 19.13
CA HIS A 145 -0.71 0.86 19.95
C HIS A 145 0.60 1.54 19.57
N GLY A 146 0.59 2.41 18.56
CA GLY A 146 1.80 3.12 18.10
C GLY A 146 2.70 2.26 17.23
N ALA A 147 3.96 2.67 17.11
CA ALA A 147 4.92 2.09 16.17
C ALA A 147 5.46 0.74 16.66
N ILE A 148 5.53 -0.22 15.74
CA ILE A 148 6.12 -1.55 15.96
C ILE A 148 7.40 -1.75 15.14
N ILE A 149 7.58 -1.02 14.04
CA ILE A 149 8.78 -0.98 13.20
C ILE A 149 9.02 0.47 12.78
N THR A 150 10.29 0.91 12.79
CA THR A 150 10.69 2.24 12.33
C THR A 150 12.00 2.16 11.54
N THR A 151 12.05 2.81 10.37
CA THR A 151 13.26 2.98 9.55
C THR A 151 13.76 4.44 9.61
N GLY A 152 14.94 4.72 9.05
CA GLY A 152 15.56 6.06 9.08
C GLY A 152 16.09 6.46 10.47
N VAL A 153 16.29 5.47 11.35
CA VAL A 153 16.91 5.59 12.68
C VAL A 153 18.06 4.59 12.82
N PRO A 154 19.09 4.86 13.65
CA PRO A 154 20.17 3.90 13.87
C PRO A 154 19.67 2.55 14.36
N THR A 155 20.06 1.47 13.68
CA THR A 155 19.64 0.11 13.99
C THR A 155 20.77 -0.88 13.71
N ASN A 156 20.73 -2.03 14.38
CA ASN A 156 21.60 -3.18 14.11
C ASN A 156 20.87 -4.29 13.34
N ASP A 157 19.57 -4.14 13.09
CA ASP A 157 18.81 -5.11 12.30
C ASP A 157 19.07 -4.85 10.81
N PRO A 158 19.73 -5.76 10.07
CA PRO A 158 20.05 -5.55 8.66
C PRO A 158 18.80 -5.34 7.80
N ALA A 159 17.65 -5.91 8.19
CA ALA A 159 16.39 -5.73 7.46
C ALA A 159 15.89 -4.28 7.54
N LEU A 160 16.32 -3.49 8.53
CA LEU A 160 15.86 -2.13 8.76
C LEU A 160 16.91 -1.06 8.38
N VAL A 161 18.06 -1.47 7.84
CA VAL A 161 19.15 -0.55 7.45
C VAL A 161 18.87 0.15 6.13
N ASP A 162 18.36 -0.58 5.13
CA ASP A 162 18.16 -0.10 3.76
C ASP A 162 16.76 -0.48 3.25
N THR A 163 15.73 -0.24 4.04
CA THR A 163 14.33 -0.45 3.64
C THR A 163 13.48 0.73 4.09
N ASN A 164 12.23 0.75 3.65
CA ASN A 164 11.23 1.71 4.08
C ASN A 164 10.13 0.99 4.86
N ALA A 165 9.92 1.34 6.14
CA ALA A 165 8.88 0.76 6.98
C ALA A 165 7.49 1.30 6.60
N ILE A 166 6.99 0.87 5.46
CA ILE A 166 5.62 1.08 4.96
C ILE A 166 5.08 -0.22 4.33
N ASP A 167 3.85 -0.18 3.83
CA ASP A 167 3.13 -1.28 3.15
C ASP A 167 3.10 -2.59 3.93
N PRO A 168 2.64 -2.57 5.21
CA PRO A 168 2.56 -3.77 6.01
C PRO A 168 1.55 -4.77 5.44
N ASN A 169 1.92 -6.05 5.45
CA ASN A 169 0.99 -7.15 5.29
C ASN A 169 1.28 -8.25 6.31
N LEU A 170 0.30 -8.60 7.16
CA LEU A 170 0.47 -9.68 8.12
C LEU A 170 0.34 -11.03 7.41
N PHE A 171 1.17 -11.99 7.75
CA PHE A 171 0.90 -13.40 7.52
C PHE A 171 0.83 -14.13 8.86
N TYR A 172 -0.29 -14.81 9.13
CA TYR A 172 -0.50 -15.58 10.35
C TYR A 172 -0.86 -17.03 10.03
N ASP A 173 -0.07 -17.98 10.55
CA ASP A 173 -0.38 -19.40 10.45
C ASP A 173 -1.11 -19.87 11.71
N PRO A 174 -2.42 -20.17 11.65
CA PRO A 174 -3.19 -20.56 12.84
C PRO A 174 -2.77 -21.93 13.41
N SER A 175 -2.08 -22.78 12.63
CA SER A 175 -1.66 -24.10 13.09
C SER A 175 -0.43 -24.06 14.00
N THR A 176 0.50 -23.16 13.70
CA THR A 176 1.75 -22.97 14.45
C THR A 176 1.72 -21.74 15.35
N ARG A 177 0.78 -20.82 15.09
CA ARG A 177 0.70 -19.46 15.65
C ARG A 177 1.91 -18.59 15.29
N ALA A 178 2.69 -19.01 14.29
CA ALA A 178 3.77 -18.19 13.76
C ALA A 178 3.18 -17.03 12.95
N ALA A 179 3.82 -15.87 13.08
CA ALA A 179 3.38 -14.65 12.45
C ALA A 179 4.59 -13.92 11.85
N THR A 180 4.41 -13.38 10.65
CA THR A 180 5.38 -12.49 10.01
C THR A 180 4.68 -11.27 9.45
N LEU A 181 5.43 -10.18 9.31
CA LEU A 181 4.97 -8.95 8.69
C LEU A 181 5.84 -8.68 7.47
N GLN A 182 5.20 -8.56 6.31
CA GLN A 182 5.85 -8.22 5.07
C GLN A 182 5.80 -6.70 4.94
N ILE A 183 6.94 -6.09 4.65
CA ILE A 183 7.12 -4.64 4.64
C ILE A 183 8.02 -4.27 3.47
N GLY A 184 7.99 -3.00 3.06
CA GLY A 184 8.99 -2.45 2.15
C GLY A 184 8.38 -1.76 0.94
N SER A 185 9.10 -0.75 0.47
CA SER A 185 8.80 0.02 -0.73
C SER A 185 10.09 0.71 -1.16
N PHE A 186 10.58 0.37 -2.35
CA PHE A 186 11.89 0.80 -2.88
C PHE A 186 13.08 0.39 -1.99
N PHE A 187 14.24 1.04 -2.13
CA PHE A 187 15.46 0.71 -1.39
C PHE A 187 15.89 -0.76 -1.63
N SER A 188 15.97 -1.58 -0.59
CA SER A 188 16.14 -3.03 -0.68
C SER A 188 14.81 -3.79 -0.70
N ASP A 189 13.75 -3.16 -1.20
CA ASP A 189 12.45 -3.77 -1.51
C ASP A 189 11.81 -4.52 -0.32
N ILE A 190 11.40 -5.77 -0.52
CA ILE A 190 10.43 -6.45 0.35
C ILE A 190 11.12 -7.35 1.37
N TRP A 191 10.89 -7.04 2.64
CA TRP A 191 11.37 -7.83 3.78
C TRP A 191 10.21 -8.52 4.51
N GLN A 192 10.50 -9.70 5.05
CA GLN A 192 9.64 -10.42 5.97
C GLN A 192 10.23 -10.37 7.37
N ILE A 193 9.55 -9.69 8.28
CA ILE A 193 9.96 -9.52 9.67
C ILE A 193 9.16 -10.50 10.54
N PRO A 194 9.79 -11.28 11.43
CA PRO A 194 9.04 -12.10 12.38
C PRO A 194 8.24 -11.22 13.35
N MET A 195 7.06 -11.66 13.75
CA MET A 195 6.23 -10.97 14.75
C MET A 195 6.28 -11.70 16.09
N GLU A 196 6.21 -10.94 17.17
CA GLU A 196 6.04 -11.49 18.52
C GLU A 196 4.63 -12.07 18.70
N ALA A 197 4.45 -12.92 19.72
CA ALA A 197 3.21 -13.68 19.91
C ALA A 197 1.96 -12.82 20.20
N ASP A 198 2.15 -11.58 20.69
CA ASP A 198 1.05 -10.64 20.93
C ASP A 198 0.58 -9.90 19.66
N LEU A 199 1.36 -10.02 18.57
CA LEU A 199 1.17 -9.33 17.29
C LEU A 199 1.23 -7.79 17.39
N LEU A 200 1.70 -7.27 18.53
CA LEU A 200 1.87 -5.85 18.82
C LEU A 200 3.34 -5.44 18.88
N ALA A 201 4.26 -6.37 18.64
CA ALA A 201 5.67 -6.11 18.50
C ALA A 201 6.26 -6.94 17.35
N ALA A 202 7.24 -6.36 16.65
CA ALA A 202 8.06 -7.06 15.69
C ALA A 202 9.31 -7.63 16.37
N GLY A 203 9.71 -8.81 15.93
CA GLY A 203 11.00 -9.41 16.26
C GLY A 203 12.12 -8.80 15.41
N GLN A 204 13.28 -9.45 15.43
CA GLN A 204 14.46 -9.05 14.65
C GLN A 204 14.85 -10.13 13.64
N SER A 205 15.84 -9.82 12.80
CA SER A 205 16.42 -10.75 11.82
C SER A 205 15.45 -11.10 10.69
N GLY A 206 14.97 -10.05 10.02
CA GLY A 206 14.13 -10.21 8.84
C GLY A 206 14.79 -11.00 7.71
N VAL A 207 13.97 -11.58 6.85
CA VAL A 207 14.38 -12.28 5.64
C VAL A 207 13.99 -11.46 4.43
N HIS A 208 14.94 -11.23 3.53
CA HIS A 208 14.70 -10.52 2.28
C HIS A 208 13.94 -11.44 1.30
N LEU A 209 12.78 -11.01 0.82
CA LEU A 209 11.90 -11.83 -0.02
C LEU A 209 11.98 -11.49 -1.52
N ALA A 210 12.10 -10.22 -1.87
CA ALA A 210 12.11 -9.77 -3.26
C ALA A 210 13.01 -8.55 -3.41
N LEU A 211 13.82 -8.54 -4.47
CA LEU A 211 14.70 -7.44 -4.87
C LEU A 211 14.66 -7.27 -6.39
N ASP A 212 14.35 -6.08 -6.86
CA ASP A 212 14.81 -5.57 -8.14
C ASP A 212 16.20 -4.94 -7.95
N PRO A 213 17.28 -5.56 -8.45
CA PRO A 213 18.63 -5.02 -8.26
C PRO A 213 18.90 -3.77 -9.12
N VAL A 214 17.94 -3.34 -9.94
CA VAL A 214 18.07 -2.17 -10.82
C VAL A 214 17.42 -0.97 -10.17
N ALA A 215 18.23 0.03 -9.82
CA ALA A 215 17.75 1.31 -9.33
C ALA A 215 16.67 1.90 -10.27
N PRO A 216 15.55 2.44 -9.72
CA PRO A 216 15.36 2.79 -8.31
C PRO A 216 14.84 1.66 -7.41
N SER A 217 14.87 0.40 -7.87
CA SER A 217 14.26 -0.76 -7.19
C SER A 217 12.76 -0.54 -6.97
N PRO A 218 11.94 -0.43 -8.02
CA PRO A 218 10.56 0.03 -7.87
C PRO A 218 9.64 -1.12 -7.42
N VAL A 219 9.84 -1.69 -6.24
CA VAL A 219 8.99 -2.78 -5.69
C VAL A 219 8.37 -2.35 -4.36
N GLU A 220 7.06 -2.52 -4.23
CA GLU A 220 6.29 -2.14 -3.03
C GLU A 220 4.99 -2.96 -2.88
N GLY A 221 4.14 -2.62 -1.89
CA GLY A 221 2.76 -3.14 -1.80
C GLY A 221 2.65 -4.67 -1.65
N SER A 222 3.52 -5.27 -0.84
CA SER A 222 3.62 -6.73 -0.76
C SER A 222 2.38 -7.39 -0.11
N PHE A 223 2.00 -8.58 -0.61
CA PHE A 223 0.94 -9.40 -0.02
C PHE A 223 1.32 -10.89 -0.06
N LEU A 224 1.42 -11.55 1.10
CA LEU A 224 1.75 -12.96 1.20
C LEU A 224 0.50 -13.80 1.44
N HIS A 225 0.23 -14.74 0.54
CA HIS A 225 -0.91 -15.64 0.61
C HIS A 225 -0.46 -17.10 0.60
N ARG A 226 -0.93 -17.88 1.58
CA ARG A 226 -0.80 -19.33 1.57
C ARG A 226 -2.00 -19.95 0.85
N ALA A 227 -1.75 -20.53 -0.32
CA ALA A 227 -2.77 -21.21 -1.10
C ALA A 227 -3.01 -22.66 -0.60
N ALA A 228 -4.21 -23.18 -0.90
CA ALA A 228 -4.63 -24.52 -0.52
C ALA A 228 -3.77 -25.65 -1.12
N ASN A 229 -3.02 -25.37 -2.19
CA ASN A 229 -2.09 -26.31 -2.82
C ASN A 229 -0.76 -26.46 -2.07
N GLY A 230 -0.61 -25.80 -0.91
CA GLY A 230 0.59 -25.87 -0.08
C GLY A 230 1.68 -24.87 -0.45
N PHE A 231 1.47 -24.03 -1.46
CA PHE A 231 2.41 -22.99 -1.85
C PHE A 231 2.10 -21.65 -1.17
N TYR A 232 3.15 -20.86 -1.01
CA TYR A 232 3.09 -19.47 -0.58
C TYR A 232 3.32 -18.60 -1.81
N TYR A 233 2.43 -17.65 -2.04
CA TYR A 233 2.49 -16.70 -3.14
C TYR A 233 2.73 -15.32 -2.55
N LEU A 234 3.89 -14.74 -2.88
CA LEU A 234 4.17 -13.33 -2.64
C LEU A 234 3.73 -12.55 -3.88
N TYR A 235 2.81 -11.62 -3.67
CA TYR A 235 2.43 -10.61 -4.65
C TYR A 235 3.15 -9.31 -4.29
N VAL A 236 3.58 -8.57 -5.31
CA VAL A 236 4.21 -7.25 -5.17
C VAL A 236 3.71 -6.35 -6.29
N SER A 237 3.70 -5.04 -6.03
CA SER A 237 3.58 -4.02 -7.06
C SER A 237 4.98 -3.70 -7.59
N HIS A 238 5.14 -3.66 -8.92
CA HIS A 238 6.40 -3.27 -9.57
C HIS A 238 6.17 -2.07 -10.47
N GLY A 239 6.95 -1.01 -10.24
CA GLY A 239 6.98 0.23 -11.00
C GLY A 239 6.66 1.48 -10.15
N ILE A 240 6.10 2.55 -10.74
CA ILE A 240 6.05 3.88 -10.13
C ILE A 240 4.61 4.34 -9.89
N CYS A 241 4.12 4.22 -8.67
CA CYS A 241 2.79 4.70 -8.33
C CYS A 241 2.64 6.25 -8.38
N CYS A 242 1.41 6.67 -8.05
CA CYS A 242 1.15 7.94 -7.36
C CYS A 242 1.26 9.23 -8.19
N GLY A 243 1.29 9.13 -9.52
CA GLY A 243 1.31 10.28 -10.43
C GLY A 243 0.22 10.26 -11.51
N TYR A 244 -0.75 9.35 -11.41
CA TYR A 244 -1.72 9.10 -12.46
C TYR A 244 -2.90 10.07 -12.38
N GLY A 245 -2.87 11.08 -13.24
CA GLY A 245 -4.02 11.92 -13.55
C GLY A 245 -4.99 11.25 -14.52
N THR A 246 -6.02 12.02 -14.92
CA THR A 246 -6.90 11.64 -16.05
C THR A 246 -6.07 11.41 -17.34
N PRO A 247 -6.52 10.53 -18.25
CA PRO A 247 -5.70 9.63 -19.07
C PRO A 247 -4.57 10.27 -19.91
N PRO A 248 -3.48 9.51 -20.17
CA PRO A 248 -3.39 8.06 -20.07
C PRO A 248 -2.52 7.54 -18.91
N LEU A 249 -2.88 6.35 -18.41
CA LEU A 249 -1.98 5.48 -17.66
C LEU A 249 -0.67 5.29 -18.46
N PRO A 250 0.47 5.07 -17.80
CA PRO A 250 1.72 4.77 -18.50
C PRO A 250 1.63 3.45 -19.30
N ALA A 251 2.68 3.17 -20.07
CA ALA A 251 2.72 2.00 -20.94
C ALA A 251 3.03 0.73 -20.12
N PRO A 252 2.36 -0.41 -20.37
CA PRO A 252 2.49 -1.63 -19.57
C PRO A 252 3.90 -1.92 -19.05
N GLY A 253 4.04 -2.00 -17.72
CA GLY A 253 5.32 -2.19 -17.04
C GLY A 253 6.08 -0.88 -16.75
N LYS A 254 5.40 0.27 -16.84
CA LYS A 254 5.87 1.59 -16.39
C LYS A 254 4.93 2.18 -15.34
N GLU A 255 4.03 1.35 -14.80
CA GLU A 255 2.90 1.64 -13.94
C GLU A 255 3.32 1.62 -12.47
#